data_AF-A0A949JQE7-F1
#
_entry.id   AF-A0A949JQE7-F1
#
_cell.length_a   1.000
_cell.length_b   1.000
_cell.length_c   1.000
_cell.angle_alpha   90.00
_cell.angle_beta   90.00
_cell.angle_gamma   90.00
#
_symmetry.space_group_name_H-M   'P 1'
#
loop_
_entity.id
_entity.type
_entity.pdbx_description
1 polymer ?
#
loop_
_entity_poly.entity_id
_entity_poly.type
_entity_poly.pdbx_seq_one_letter_code
_entity_poly.pdbx_strand_id
1 'polypeptide(L)'
;MATYIPLSNHQIQYVDSNGDPLVNGTLEFYLAGTTTATSLFSDVDGTSVGVSVTLNSLGMPESGGNVIFLFRDQSKAIKIVGKNATGATLWTDDNIPAVASFDSTASTKLDTVEENADVTDATNVAAAGALMTDGSASMSGDLEMGAGTFVLKSVTAGITASVTQTQGEQVLISRINEVSTVANANDVVTMPSAVGGISATVINNGANVLGIFPASGDDNGSGVDTVTTLASGSNVTFAAYDDTTWEAI
;
A
#
# COMPACT_ATOMS: atom_id res chain seq x y z
N MET A 1 -10.03 1.83 -26.21
CA MET A 1 -10.62 1.95 -27.57
C MET A 1 -11.66 3.05 -27.54
N ALA A 2 -11.75 3.88 -28.58
CA ALA A 2 -12.80 4.91 -28.64
C ALA A 2 -14.16 4.21 -28.68
N THR A 3 -15.09 4.64 -27.84
CA THR A 3 -16.46 4.11 -27.81
C THR A 3 -17.37 5.19 -28.38
N TYR A 4 -18.09 4.86 -29.45
CA TYR A 4 -18.98 5.78 -30.13
C TYR A 4 -20.40 5.56 -29.67
N ILE A 5 -21.00 6.61 -29.11
CA ILE A 5 -22.36 6.58 -28.57
C ILE A 5 -23.28 7.45 -29.44
N PRO A 6 -24.55 7.06 -29.64
CA PRO A 6 -25.49 7.85 -30.41
C PRO A 6 -25.72 9.21 -29.74
N LEU A 7 -25.99 10.24 -30.54
CA LEU A 7 -26.45 11.55 -30.05
C LEU A 7 -27.90 11.47 -29.57
N SER A 8 -28.12 10.88 -28.40
CA SER A 8 -29.43 10.49 -27.86
C SER A 8 -30.35 11.63 -27.42
N ASN A 9 -29.86 12.87 -27.35
CA ASN A 9 -30.65 14.05 -26.95
C ASN A 9 -30.64 15.16 -28.00
N HIS A 10 -30.37 14.81 -29.26
CA HIS A 10 -30.41 15.74 -30.38
C HIS A 10 -31.55 15.37 -31.33
N GLN A 11 -32.15 16.37 -31.97
CA GLN A 11 -33.18 16.17 -32.99
C GLN A 11 -32.65 15.34 -34.17
N ILE A 12 -33.48 14.42 -34.68
CA ILE A 12 -33.16 13.54 -35.81
C ILE A 12 -33.43 14.24 -37.16
N GLN A 13 -34.47 15.05 -37.20
CA GLN A 13 -34.80 15.95 -38.30
C GLN A 13 -34.52 17.38 -37.85
N TYR A 14 -33.76 18.11 -38.67
CA TYR A 14 -33.44 19.49 -38.44
C TYR A 14 -34.38 20.36 -39.26
N VAL A 15 -34.96 21.35 -38.60
CA VAL A 15 -35.87 22.31 -39.21
C VAL A 15 -35.26 23.71 -39.17
N ASP A 16 -35.69 24.57 -40.09
CA ASP A 16 -35.36 25.98 -40.08
C ASP A 16 -36.22 26.76 -39.06
N SER A 17 -36.00 28.07 -38.99
CA SER A 17 -36.72 28.98 -38.08
C SER A 17 -38.24 29.07 -38.36
N ASN A 18 -38.68 28.57 -39.52
CA ASN A 18 -40.07 28.53 -39.95
C ASN A 18 -40.73 27.17 -39.66
N GLY A 19 -39.96 26.19 -39.16
CA GLY A 19 -40.42 24.84 -38.88
C GLY A 19 -40.40 23.92 -40.10
N ASP A 20 -39.88 24.39 -41.24
CA ASP A 20 -39.71 23.61 -42.45
C ASP A 20 -38.41 22.80 -42.40
N PRO A 21 -38.30 21.64 -43.08
CA PRO A 21 -37.06 20.88 -43.11
C PRO A 21 -35.87 21.74 -43.59
N LEU A 22 -34.74 21.64 -42.88
CA LEU A 22 -33.52 22.40 -43.20
C LEU A 22 -32.80 21.81 -44.42
N VAL A 23 -33.38 22.02 -45.60
CA VAL A 23 -32.90 21.45 -46.87
C VAL A 23 -31.54 22.05 -47.26
N ASN A 24 -30.57 21.19 -47.58
CA ASN A 24 -29.20 21.56 -47.95
C ASN A 24 -28.45 22.38 -46.89
N GLY A 25 -28.94 22.41 -45.63
CA GLY A 25 -28.18 22.97 -44.52
C GLY A 25 -27.00 22.08 -44.13
N THR A 26 -26.17 22.59 -43.22
CA THR A 26 -25.03 21.85 -42.68
C THR A 26 -25.04 21.84 -41.16
N LEU A 27 -24.54 20.75 -40.58
CA LEU A 27 -24.15 20.70 -39.18
C LEU A 27 -22.63 20.72 -39.12
N GLU A 28 -22.06 21.59 -38.31
CA GLU A 28 -20.63 21.68 -38.07
C GLU A 28 -20.31 21.27 -36.63
N PHE A 29 -19.22 20.53 -36.45
CA PHE A 29 -18.90 19.86 -35.20
C PHE A 29 -17.57 20.39 -34.63
N TYR A 30 -17.59 20.74 -33.34
CA TYR A 30 -16.45 21.29 -32.62
C TYR A 30 -16.28 20.64 -31.25
N LEU A 31 -15.11 20.81 -30.64
CA LEU A 31 -14.95 20.55 -29.21
C LEU A 31 -15.71 21.60 -28.41
N ALA A 32 -16.36 21.18 -27.32
CA ALA A 32 -17.16 22.06 -26.46
C ALA A 32 -16.37 23.31 -26.00
N GLY A 33 -17.01 24.48 -26.02
CA GLY A 33 -16.43 25.75 -25.62
C GLY A 33 -15.36 26.30 -26.57
N THR A 34 -15.13 25.65 -27.72
CA THR A 34 -14.06 26.03 -28.66
C THR A 34 -14.58 26.19 -30.09
N THR A 35 -13.68 26.59 -30.99
CA THR A 35 -13.84 26.54 -32.45
C THR A 35 -12.98 25.43 -33.09
N THR A 36 -12.41 24.52 -32.28
CA THR A 36 -11.59 23.41 -32.78
C THR A 36 -12.51 22.36 -33.37
N ALA A 37 -12.40 22.13 -34.68
CA ALA A 37 -13.23 21.16 -35.38
C ALA A 37 -12.98 19.74 -34.85
N THR A 38 -14.05 18.95 -34.70
CA THR A 38 -13.98 17.54 -34.28
C THR A 38 -14.83 16.70 -35.23
N SER A 39 -14.45 15.46 -35.48
CA SER A 39 -15.27 14.59 -36.32
C SER A 39 -16.35 13.88 -35.51
N LEU A 40 -17.51 13.69 -36.13
CA LEU A 40 -18.53 12.74 -35.69
C LEU A 40 -18.54 11.51 -36.60
N PHE A 41 -19.40 10.55 -36.26
CA PHE A 41 -19.43 9.23 -36.86
C PHE A 41 -20.86 8.82 -37.23
N SER A 42 -21.03 7.89 -38.17
CA SER A 42 -22.35 7.41 -38.62
C SER A 42 -22.81 6.11 -37.93
N ASP A 43 -21.94 5.45 -37.17
CA ASP A 43 -22.20 4.17 -36.53
C ASP A 43 -21.38 4.00 -35.23
N VAL A 44 -21.62 2.87 -34.56
CA VAL A 44 -20.89 2.44 -33.36
C VAL A 44 -19.46 2.00 -33.65
N ASP A 45 -19.13 1.71 -34.90
CA ASP A 45 -17.81 1.23 -35.35
C ASP A 45 -16.86 2.39 -35.66
N GLY A 46 -17.36 3.63 -35.71
CA GLY A 46 -16.55 4.82 -35.92
C GLY A 46 -16.35 5.22 -37.38
N THR A 47 -17.30 4.91 -38.27
CA THR A 47 -17.28 5.43 -39.64
C THR A 47 -17.42 6.94 -39.61
N SER A 48 -16.35 7.66 -39.94
CA SER A 48 -16.30 9.13 -39.84
C SER A 48 -17.24 9.79 -40.85
N VAL A 49 -18.02 10.76 -40.38
CA VAL A 49 -18.80 11.68 -41.23
C VAL A 49 -18.04 12.99 -41.50
N GLY A 50 -16.82 13.12 -40.96
CA GLY A 50 -16.04 14.34 -41.03
C GLY A 50 -16.44 15.35 -39.95
N VAL A 51 -15.98 16.60 -40.14
CA VAL A 51 -16.22 17.73 -39.21
C VAL A 51 -17.52 18.49 -39.51
N SER A 52 -18.18 18.13 -40.60
CA SER A 52 -19.49 18.65 -40.95
C SER A 52 -20.28 17.63 -41.78
N VAL A 53 -21.60 17.70 -41.73
CA VAL A 53 -22.51 16.86 -42.52
C VAL A 53 -23.58 17.72 -43.17
N THR A 54 -23.93 17.41 -44.42
CA THR A 54 -25.02 18.05 -45.15
C THR A 54 -26.35 17.38 -44.87
N LEU A 55 -27.41 18.19 -44.84
CA LEU A 55 -28.78 17.73 -44.65
C LEU A 55 -29.49 17.53 -46.00
N ASN A 56 -30.27 16.47 -46.12
CA ASN A 56 -31.02 16.14 -47.33
C ASN A 56 -32.30 17.00 -47.49
N SER A 57 -33.14 16.68 -48.49
CA SER A 57 -34.42 17.36 -48.73
C SER A 57 -35.46 17.20 -47.62
N LEU A 58 -35.22 16.30 -46.66
CA LEU A 58 -36.03 16.11 -45.46
C LEU A 58 -35.36 16.71 -44.22
N GLY A 59 -34.25 17.43 -44.34
CA GLY A 59 -33.55 18.02 -43.19
C GLY A 59 -32.84 16.98 -42.32
N MET A 60 -32.54 15.79 -42.86
CA MET A 60 -31.86 14.71 -42.15
C MET A 60 -30.39 14.62 -42.58
N PRO A 61 -29.46 14.29 -41.67
CA PRO A 61 -28.06 14.06 -42.02
C PRO A 61 -27.91 12.94 -43.04
N GLU A 62 -27.17 13.21 -44.12
CA GLU A 62 -26.91 12.25 -45.19
C GLU A 62 -25.41 12.07 -45.42
N SER A 63 -24.99 10.81 -45.61
CA SER A 63 -23.64 10.47 -46.05
C SER A 63 -23.73 9.41 -47.15
N GLY A 64 -23.07 9.67 -48.28
CA GLY A 64 -23.01 8.73 -49.41
C GLY A 64 -24.37 8.34 -50.01
N GLY A 65 -25.37 9.23 -49.99
CA GLY A 65 -26.70 8.93 -50.53
C GLY A 65 -27.70 8.38 -49.50
N ASN A 66 -27.24 8.09 -48.27
CA ASN A 66 -28.05 7.43 -47.24
C ASN A 66 -28.25 8.33 -46.02
N VAL A 67 -29.46 8.29 -45.47
CA VAL A 67 -29.76 8.91 -44.17
C VAL A 67 -28.98 8.19 -43.07
N ILE A 68 -28.32 8.95 -42.20
CA ILE A 68 -27.48 8.41 -41.13
C ILE A 68 -27.91 8.93 -39.75
N PHE A 69 -27.59 8.15 -38.72
CA PHE A 69 -27.59 8.63 -37.34
C PHE A 69 -26.20 9.14 -36.97
N LEU A 70 -26.13 10.14 -36.11
CA LEU A 70 -24.87 10.71 -35.65
C LEU A 70 -24.43 10.09 -34.33
N PHE A 71 -23.18 9.65 -34.30
CA PHE A 71 -22.48 9.10 -33.16
C PHE A 71 -21.32 10.01 -32.79
N ARG A 72 -21.03 10.10 -31.50
CA ARG A 72 -19.90 10.86 -30.96
C ARG A 72 -18.97 9.97 -30.15
N ASP A 73 -17.71 10.34 -30.10
CA ASP A 73 -16.76 9.76 -29.15
C ASP A 73 -17.17 10.13 -27.72
N GLN A 74 -17.47 9.13 -26.90
CA GLN A 74 -17.96 9.35 -25.53
C GLN A 74 -16.96 10.13 -24.65
N SER A 75 -15.66 10.07 -24.98
CA SER A 75 -14.61 10.75 -24.21
C SER A 75 -14.53 12.25 -24.47
N LYS A 76 -15.24 12.77 -25.48
CA LYS A 76 -15.17 14.16 -25.92
C LYS A 76 -16.47 14.90 -25.61
N ALA A 77 -16.33 16.07 -24.98
CA ALA A 77 -17.40 17.04 -24.95
C ALA A 77 -17.43 17.78 -26.30
N ILE A 78 -18.62 17.95 -26.87
CA ILE A 78 -18.78 18.48 -28.22
C ILE A 78 -19.71 19.69 -28.26
N LYS A 79 -19.61 20.41 -29.37
CA LYS A 79 -20.47 21.51 -29.79
C LYS A 79 -20.96 21.23 -31.21
N ILE A 80 -22.23 21.50 -31.46
CA ILE A 80 -22.86 21.37 -32.78
C ILE A 80 -23.43 22.72 -33.19
N VAL A 81 -23.14 23.13 -34.42
CA VAL A 81 -23.63 24.38 -35.01
C VAL A 81 -24.42 24.04 -36.26
N GLY A 82 -25.72 24.37 -36.26
CA GLY A 82 -26.57 24.23 -37.44
C GLY A 82 -26.53 25.48 -38.31
N LYS A 83 -26.30 25.31 -39.61
CA LYS A 83 -26.27 26.38 -40.61
C LYS A 83 -27.26 26.12 -41.75
N ASN A 84 -27.78 27.19 -42.34
CA ASN A 84 -28.61 27.10 -43.54
C ASN A 84 -27.76 26.86 -44.81
N ALA A 85 -28.43 26.67 -45.96
CA ALA A 85 -27.77 26.43 -47.24
C ALA A 85 -26.85 27.57 -47.72
N THR A 86 -27.00 28.78 -47.16
CA THR A 86 -26.12 29.93 -47.47
C THR A 86 -24.99 30.12 -46.45
N GLY A 87 -24.86 29.22 -45.46
CA GLY A 87 -23.80 29.22 -44.46
C GLY A 87 -24.05 30.07 -43.21
N ALA A 88 -25.25 30.63 -43.05
CA ALA A 88 -25.62 31.39 -41.85
C ALA A 88 -26.01 30.45 -40.70
N THR A 89 -25.49 30.72 -39.50
CA THR A 89 -25.81 29.96 -38.28
C THR A 89 -27.25 30.19 -37.84
N LEU A 90 -27.99 29.09 -37.64
CA LEU A 90 -29.35 29.10 -37.12
C LEU A 90 -29.40 28.86 -35.61
N TRP A 91 -28.61 27.91 -35.13
CA TRP A 91 -28.56 27.54 -33.71
C TRP A 91 -27.19 26.97 -33.35
N THR A 92 -26.93 26.88 -32.05
CA THR A 92 -25.68 26.34 -31.51
C THR A 92 -25.96 25.62 -30.20
N ASP A 93 -25.65 24.34 -30.20
CA ASP A 93 -25.70 23.49 -29.01
C ASP A 93 -24.26 23.26 -28.55
N ASP A 94 -23.85 24.04 -27.54
CA ASP A 94 -22.53 23.94 -26.94
C ASP A 94 -22.59 23.12 -25.64
N ASN A 95 -21.43 22.61 -25.21
CA ASN A 95 -21.24 21.94 -23.94
C ASN A 95 -22.03 20.62 -23.79
N ILE A 96 -22.19 19.87 -24.89
CA ILE A 96 -22.73 18.50 -24.85
C ILE A 96 -21.66 17.62 -24.16
N PRO A 97 -21.86 17.18 -22.90
CA PRO A 97 -20.78 16.73 -22.02
C PRO A 97 -20.20 15.38 -22.46
N ALA A 98 -18.91 15.13 -22.21
CA ALA A 98 -18.35 13.79 -22.31
C ALA A 98 -19.03 12.85 -21.29
N VAL A 99 -19.11 11.56 -21.60
CA VAL A 99 -19.49 10.54 -20.62
C VAL A 99 -18.22 10.04 -19.97
N ALA A 100 -18.14 10.13 -18.64
CA ALA A 100 -17.00 9.60 -17.90
C ALA A 100 -16.84 8.11 -18.23
N SER A 101 -15.69 7.77 -18.83
CA SER A 101 -15.34 6.41 -19.23
C SER A 101 -14.12 6.01 -18.45
N PHE A 102 -14.32 5.32 -17.33
CA PHE A 102 -13.26 4.48 -16.80
C PHE A 102 -13.11 3.34 -17.80
N ASP A 103 -11.93 3.19 -18.40
CA ASP A 103 -11.69 2.02 -19.22
C ASP A 103 -11.73 0.77 -18.33
N SER A 104 -11.91 -0.40 -18.94
CA SER A 104 -11.92 -1.66 -18.19
C SER A 104 -10.68 -1.79 -17.31
N THR A 105 -9.54 -1.30 -17.78
CA THR A 105 -8.28 -1.25 -17.03
C THR A 105 -8.38 -0.47 -15.72
N ALA A 106 -8.93 0.74 -15.74
CA ALA A 106 -9.06 1.61 -14.58
C ALA A 106 -10.14 1.10 -13.61
N SER A 107 -11.26 0.59 -14.12
CA SER A 107 -12.30 -0.02 -13.28
C SER A 107 -11.77 -1.25 -12.57
N THR A 108 -11.11 -2.17 -13.27
CA THR A 108 -10.50 -3.35 -12.64
C THR A 108 -9.47 -2.95 -11.57
N LYS A 109 -8.66 -1.91 -11.79
CA LYS A 109 -7.70 -1.43 -10.77
C LYS A 109 -8.38 -0.94 -9.49
N LEU A 110 -9.55 -0.32 -9.61
CA LEU A 110 -10.31 0.19 -8.47
C LEU A 110 -11.08 -0.92 -7.76
N ASP A 111 -11.59 -1.90 -8.51
CA ASP A 111 -12.27 -3.06 -7.94
C ASP A 111 -11.31 -3.99 -7.18
N THR A 112 -10.03 -4.00 -7.56
CA THR A 112 -8.99 -4.77 -6.86
C THR A 112 -8.46 -4.10 -5.60
N VAL A 113 -8.87 -2.87 -5.29
CA VAL A 113 -8.58 -2.25 -4.00
C VAL A 113 -9.55 -2.86 -2.99
N GLU A 114 -9.06 -3.85 -2.24
CA GLU A 114 -9.80 -4.48 -1.13
C GLU A 114 -10.39 -3.41 -0.20
N GLU A 115 -11.55 -3.67 0.41
CA GLU A 115 -12.24 -2.73 1.32
C GLU A 115 -11.38 -2.31 2.54
N ASN A 116 -10.23 -2.96 2.73
CA ASN A 116 -9.19 -2.66 3.72
C ASN A 116 -7.75 -2.79 3.16
N ALA A 117 -7.50 -2.36 1.92
CA ALA A 117 -6.22 -2.55 1.24
C ALA A 117 -4.98 -2.19 2.10
N ASP A 118 -4.06 -3.16 2.21
CA ASP A 118 -2.75 -3.02 2.84
C ASP A 118 -1.75 -2.43 1.85
N VAL A 119 -1.20 -1.28 2.19
CA VAL A 119 -0.25 -0.54 1.35
C VAL A 119 1.15 -1.06 1.61
N THR A 120 1.59 -2.05 0.83
CA THR A 120 2.91 -2.68 0.98
C THR A 120 4.02 -2.02 0.15
N ASP A 121 3.81 -0.81 -0.38
CA ASP A 121 4.86 -0.11 -1.12
C ASP A 121 5.98 0.24 -0.15
N ALA A 122 7.00 -0.61 -0.05
CA ALA A 122 8.10 -0.46 0.89
C ALA A 122 8.76 0.92 0.84
N THR A 123 8.84 1.56 -0.34
CA THR A 123 9.42 2.89 -0.48
C THR A 123 8.48 3.96 0.07
N ASN A 124 7.18 3.90 -0.25
CA ASN A 124 6.21 4.86 0.27
C ASN A 124 5.88 4.63 1.75
N VAL A 125 5.87 3.38 2.22
CA VAL A 125 5.66 2.95 3.61
C VAL A 125 6.86 3.37 4.46
N ALA A 126 8.08 3.10 4.00
CA ALA A 126 9.29 3.57 4.69
C ALA A 126 9.40 5.10 4.63
N ALA A 127 9.06 5.74 3.51
CA ALA A 127 9.02 7.21 3.43
C ALA A 127 7.94 7.82 4.34
N ALA A 128 6.87 7.07 4.63
CA ALA A 128 5.85 7.44 5.62
C ALA A 128 6.29 7.16 7.08
N GLY A 129 7.46 6.54 7.28
CA GLY A 129 8.03 6.27 8.61
C GLY A 129 7.49 5.01 9.30
N ALA A 130 6.80 4.14 8.57
CA ALA A 130 6.31 2.87 9.12
C ALA A 130 7.45 1.83 9.23
N LEU A 131 7.41 1.02 10.29
CA LEU A 131 8.36 -0.08 10.49
C LEU A 131 8.00 -1.25 9.57
N MET A 132 8.91 -1.58 8.65
CA MET A 132 8.76 -2.76 7.80
C MET A 132 9.13 -4.03 8.59
N THR A 133 8.43 -5.13 8.33
CA THR A 133 8.67 -6.42 9.02
C THR A 133 10.10 -6.94 8.86
N ASP A 134 10.81 -6.50 7.81
CA ASP A 134 12.21 -6.87 7.58
C ASP A 134 13.22 -6.06 8.42
N GLY A 135 12.76 -5.04 9.15
CA GLY A 135 13.61 -4.21 10.01
C GLY A 135 14.70 -3.44 9.27
N SER A 136 14.61 -3.31 7.94
CA SER A 136 15.63 -2.64 7.11
C SER A 136 15.70 -1.12 7.32
N ALA A 137 14.68 -0.55 7.97
CA ALA A 137 14.68 0.82 8.45
C ALA A 137 14.93 0.85 9.96
N SER A 138 16.02 1.51 10.37
CA SER A 138 16.23 1.85 11.78
C SER A 138 15.15 2.83 12.23
N MET A 139 14.46 2.52 13.32
CA MET A 139 13.59 3.48 13.99
C MET A 139 14.45 4.62 14.55
N SER A 140 14.19 5.85 14.09
CA SER A 140 14.92 7.04 14.56
C SER A 140 14.27 7.71 15.79
N GLY A 141 13.11 7.21 16.23
CA GLY A 141 12.36 7.70 17.39
C GLY A 141 11.85 6.58 18.29
N ASP A 142 11.12 6.97 19.34
CA ASP A 142 10.59 6.05 20.35
C ASP A 142 9.52 5.11 19.76
N LEU A 143 9.53 3.85 20.22
CA LEU A 143 8.42 2.92 19.99
C LEU A 143 7.37 3.12 21.09
N GLU A 144 6.32 3.90 20.79
CA GLU A 144 5.20 4.09 21.72
C GLU A 144 4.32 2.83 21.76
N MET A 145 4.15 2.25 22.96
CA MET A 145 3.23 1.13 23.18
C MET A 145 1.97 1.64 23.87
N GLY A 146 0.79 1.18 23.44
CA GLY A 146 -0.47 1.52 24.10
C GLY A 146 -0.49 1.06 25.57
N ALA A 147 -1.23 1.78 26.42
CA ALA A 147 -1.35 1.45 27.84
C ALA A 147 -1.76 -0.02 28.07
N GLY A 148 -1.08 -0.70 28.98
CA GLY A 148 -1.32 -2.12 29.28
C GLY A 148 -0.63 -3.10 28.31
N THR A 149 0.12 -2.61 27.34
CA THR A 149 0.93 -3.45 26.43
C THR A 149 2.36 -3.55 26.94
N PHE A 150 2.91 -4.75 26.98
CA PHE A 150 4.29 -5.01 27.40
C PHE A 150 5.10 -5.61 26.25
N VAL A 151 6.40 -5.33 26.22
CA VAL A 151 7.33 -6.05 25.34
C VAL A 151 7.44 -7.49 25.87
N LEU A 152 7.01 -8.46 25.07
CA LEU A 152 7.22 -9.87 25.39
C LEU A 152 8.73 -10.18 25.35
N LYS A 153 9.25 -10.66 26.47
CA LYS A 153 10.62 -11.15 26.60
C LYS A 153 10.61 -12.67 26.45
N SER A 154 11.63 -13.25 25.81
CA SER A 154 11.79 -14.70 25.78
C SER A 154 12.00 -15.24 27.20
N VAL A 155 11.33 -16.35 27.52
CA VAL A 155 11.37 -16.99 28.83
C VAL A 155 11.69 -18.47 28.67
N THR A 156 12.65 -18.95 29.46
CA THR A 156 12.87 -20.38 29.70
C THR A 156 12.80 -20.61 31.21
N ALA A 157 11.89 -21.47 31.65
CA ALA A 157 11.71 -21.83 33.06
C ALA A 157 11.90 -23.34 33.24
N GLY A 158 12.09 -23.77 34.49
CA GLY A 158 12.31 -25.18 34.80
C GLY A 158 13.74 -25.67 34.53
N ILE A 159 14.73 -24.77 34.46
CA ILE A 159 16.12 -25.14 34.17
C ILE A 159 16.68 -25.93 35.35
N THR A 160 17.28 -27.08 35.05
CA THR A 160 18.10 -27.86 36.00
C THR A 160 19.56 -27.49 35.78
N ALA A 161 20.21 -26.95 36.81
CA ALA A 161 21.62 -26.58 36.75
C ALA A 161 22.52 -27.82 36.55
N SER A 162 23.66 -27.62 35.91
CA SER A 162 24.63 -28.68 35.68
C SER A 162 25.37 -29.03 36.95
N VAL A 163 25.36 -30.33 37.30
CA VAL A 163 26.09 -30.88 38.45
C VAL A 163 27.58 -31.08 38.17
N THR A 164 28.04 -30.93 36.92
CA THR A 164 29.46 -31.08 36.56
C THR A 164 30.28 -29.84 36.87
N GLN A 165 29.63 -28.73 37.23
CA GLN A 165 30.26 -27.49 37.68
C GLN A 165 31.31 -26.95 36.69
N THR A 166 31.09 -27.15 35.39
CA THR A 166 32.01 -26.78 34.32
C THR A 166 31.40 -25.67 33.45
N GLN A 167 32.22 -24.71 33.02
CA GLN A 167 31.84 -23.68 32.07
C GLN A 167 31.40 -24.28 30.73
N GLY A 168 30.36 -23.71 30.12
CA GLY A 168 29.81 -24.15 28.83
C GLY A 168 28.66 -25.15 28.96
N GLU A 169 28.41 -25.67 30.15
CA GLU A 169 27.25 -26.52 30.42
C GLU A 169 26.01 -25.67 30.71
N GLN A 170 24.84 -26.19 30.31
CA GLN A 170 23.54 -25.55 30.51
C GLN A 170 23.53 -24.06 30.12
N VAL A 171 23.89 -23.81 28.85
CA VAL A 171 23.91 -22.45 28.27
C VAL A 171 22.50 -21.87 28.24
N LEU A 172 22.36 -20.66 28.76
CA LEU A 172 21.11 -19.92 28.78
C LEU A 172 20.81 -19.32 27.41
N ILE A 173 19.54 -19.37 26.98
CA ILE A 173 19.10 -18.97 25.63
C ILE A 173 17.98 -17.92 25.62
N SER A 174 17.47 -17.55 26.79
CA SER A 174 16.35 -16.60 26.92
C SER A 174 16.75 -15.32 27.63
N ARG A 175 15.92 -14.28 27.48
CA ARG A 175 16.06 -13.02 28.23
C ARG A 175 15.78 -13.24 29.71
N ILE A 176 14.84 -14.12 30.06
CA ILE A 176 14.51 -14.50 31.43
C ILE A 176 14.72 -16.01 31.55
N ASN A 177 15.58 -16.41 32.50
CA ASN A 177 15.95 -17.81 32.73
C ASN A 177 15.68 -18.15 34.19
N GLU A 178 14.78 -19.09 34.43
CA GLU A 178 14.49 -19.59 35.76
C GLU A 178 15.12 -20.97 35.96
N VAL A 179 16.05 -21.01 36.91
CA VAL A 179 16.72 -22.23 37.38
C VAL A 179 15.96 -22.74 38.58
N SER A 180 15.03 -23.66 38.32
CA SER A 180 14.16 -24.26 39.33
C SER A 180 14.86 -25.34 40.14
N THR A 181 15.96 -25.89 39.64
CA THR A 181 16.64 -27.02 40.27
C THR A 181 18.15 -26.79 40.31
N VAL A 182 18.66 -26.63 41.52
CA VAL A 182 20.08 -26.56 41.86
C VAL A 182 20.29 -27.64 42.91
N ALA A 183 20.76 -28.81 42.48
CA ALA A 183 20.76 -30.02 43.30
C ALA A 183 21.85 -29.98 44.38
N ASN A 184 23.02 -29.44 44.05
CA ASN A 184 24.15 -29.24 44.95
C ASN A 184 24.56 -27.77 44.96
N ALA A 185 25.27 -27.36 46.01
CA ALA A 185 25.88 -26.04 46.05
C ALA A 185 26.88 -25.88 44.90
N ASN A 186 26.77 -24.74 44.20
CA ASN A 186 27.58 -24.38 43.04
C ASN A 186 27.36 -25.26 41.80
N ASP A 187 26.22 -25.95 41.67
CA ASP A 187 25.77 -26.39 40.34
C ASP A 187 25.66 -25.16 39.43
N VAL A 188 25.87 -25.34 38.13
CA VAL A 188 26.14 -24.20 37.23
C VAL A 188 25.21 -24.08 36.05
N VAL A 189 25.03 -22.84 35.61
CA VAL A 189 24.56 -22.48 34.27
C VAL A 189 25.60 -21.58 33.62
N THR A 190 25.56 -21.47 32.29
CA THR A 190 26.47 -20.62 31.53
C THR A 190 25.69 -19.53 30.80
N MET A 191 26.12 -18.28 30.91
CA MET A 191 25.55 -17.17 30.13
C MET A 191 25.77 -17.40 28.63
N PRO A 192 24.91 -16.86 27.75
CA PRO A 192 25.24 -16.78 26.33
C PRO A 192 26.46 -15.88 26.12
N SER A 193 27.09 -15.97 24.94
CA SER A 193 28.17 -15.04 24.55
C SER A 193 27.69 -13.61 24.67
N ALA A 194 28.52 -12.75 25.26
CA ALA A 194 28.29 -11.32 25.35
C ALA A 194 28.20 -10.70 23.95
N VAL A 195 27.21 -9.83 23.78
CA VAL A 195 27.08 -8.96 22.60
C VAL A 195 26.55 -7.63 23.12
N GLY A 196 27.22 -6.52 22.78
CA GLY A 196 26.82 -5.21 23.30
C GLY A 196 25.32 -4.92 23.13
N GLY A 197 24.64 -4.56 24.23
CA GLY A 197 23.22 -4.20 24.25
C GLY A 197 22.25 -5.34 24.58
N ILE A 198 22.71 -6.59 24.68
CA ILE A 198 21.87 -7.68 25.19
C ILE A 198 21.86 -7.68 26.73
N SER A 199 20.81 -8.24 27.31
CA SER A 199 20.76 -8.50 28.75
C SER A 199 20.05 -9.82 29.03
N ALA A 200 20.38 -10.49 30.12
CA ALA A 200 19.69 -11.70 30.56
C ALA A 200 19.47 -11.69 32.08
N THR A 201 18.29 -12.10 32.50
CA THR A 201 17.94 -12.25 33.92
C THR A 201 18.05 -13.72 34.28
N VAL A 202 18.75 -14.00 35.38
CA VAL A 202 18.87 -15.33 35.97
C VAL A 202 18.14 -15.33 37.30
N ILE A 203 17.22 -16.28 37.49
CA ILE A 203 16.45 -16.48 38.70
C ILE A 203 16.84 -17.83 39.28
N ASN A 204 17.35 -17.85 40.52
CA ASN A 204 17.63 -19.08 41.23
C ASN A 204 16.47 -19.41 42.17
N ASN A 205 15.55 -20.28 41.72
CA ASN A 205 14.51 -20.87 42.56
C ASN A 205 14.89 -22.26 43.09
N GLY A 206 16.09 -22.74 42.79
CA GLY A 206 16.62 -24.00 43.31
C GLY A 206 16.96 -23.91 44.80
N ALA A 207 17.20 -25.06 45.43
CA ALA A 207 17.41 -25.16 46.87
C ALA A 207 18.80 -24.66 47.34
N ASN A 208 19.78 -24.56 46.43
CA ASN A 208 21.17 -24.28 46.76
C ASN A 208 21.69 -23.03 46.03
N VAL A 209 22.89 -22.57 46.41
CA VAL A 209 23.62 -21.52 45.70
C VAL A 209 23.93 -21.98 44.28
N LEU A 210 23.56 -21.16 43.30
CA LEU A 210 23.82 -21.37 41.88
C LEU A 210 25.15 -20.71 41.50
N GLY A 211 25.97 -21.41 40.72
CA GLY A 211 27.09 -20.82 39.99
C GLY A 211 26.66 -20.36 38.60
N ILE A 212 27.17 -19.21 38.16
CA ILE A 212 26.87 -18.64 36.84
C ILE A 212 28.20 -18.34 36.16
N PHE A 213 28.55 -19.17 35.17
CA PHE A 213 29.72 -18.92 34.35
C PHE A 213 29.41 -17.91 33.24
N PRO A 214 30.35 -17.04 32.85
CA PRO A 214 30.31 -16.38 31.55
C PRO A 214 30.51 -17.41 30.43
N ALA A 215 30.19 -17.06 29.18
CA ALA A 215 30.67 -17.86 28.04
C ALA A 215 32.20 -17.85 28.00
N SER A 216 32.81 -18.81 27.30
CA SER A 216 34.28 -18.88 27.24
C SER A 216 34.87 -17.63 26.60
N GLY A 217 35.79 -16.98 27.31
CA GLY A 217 36.39 -15.69 26.93
C GLY A 217 35.68 -14.46 27.49
N ASP A 218 34.51 -14.61 28.10
CA ASP A 218 33.71 -13.50 28.62
C ASP A 218 33.89 -13.33 30.15
N ASP A 219 33.43 -12.20 30.68
CA ASP A 219 33.46 -11.86 32.11
C ASP A 219 32.05 -11.47 32.63
N ASN A 220 31.65 -12.04 33.76
CA ASN A 220 30.40 -11.72 34.49
C ASN A 220 30.61 -10.72 35.65
N GLY A 221 31.73 -9.98 35.67
CA GLY A 221 32.12 -9.04 36.70
C GLY A 221 33.08 -9.60 37.76
N SER A 222 33.61 -10.82 37.58
CA SER A 222 34.58 -11.46 38.51
C SER A 222 35.87 -11.89 37.82
N GLY A 223 36.08 -11.48 36.58
CA GLY A 223 37.19 -11.89 35.73
C GLY A 223 36.74 -12.85 34.63
N VAL A 224 37.53 -12.91 33.56
CA VAL A 224 37.31 -13.81 32.43
C VAL A 224 37.19 -15.27 32.89
N ASP A 225 36.22 -15.99 32.34
CA ASP A 225 35.95 -17.41 32.63
C ASP A 225 35.70 -17.72 34.11
N THR A 226 35.44 -16.70 34.93
CA THR A 226 35.29 -16.85 36.37
C THR A 226 33.82 -16.93 36.76
N VAL A 227 33.48 -17.97 37.54
CA VAL A 227 32.11 -18.19 38.03
C VAL A 227 31.70 -17.11 39.02
N THR A 228 30.50 -16.56 38.84
CA THR A 228 29.82 -15.76 39.85
C THR A 228 28.78 -16.62 40.57
N THR A 229 28.29 -16.20 41.73
CA THR A 229 27.32 -17.00 42.49
C THR A 229 26.04 -16.23 42.76
N LEU A 230 24.92 -16.96 42.82
CA LEU A 230 23.61 -16.42 43.10
C LEU A 230 22.94 -17.28 44.18
N ALA A 231 22.60 -16.64 45.30
CA ALA A 231 21.93 -17.32 46.40
C ALA A 231 20.55 -17.87 46.01
N SER A 232 20.11 -18.93 46.68
CA SER A 232 18.74 -19.46 46.51
C SER A 232 17.69 -18.38 46.79
N GLY A 233 16.63 -18.35 45.99
CA GLY A 233 15.55 -17.36 46.05
C GLY A 233 15.93 -15.97 45.53
N SER A 234 17.15 -15.80 44.99
CA SER A 234 17.62 -14.52 44.46
C SER A 234 17.56 -14.48 42.93
N ASN A 235 17.61 -13.28 42.37
CA ASN A 235 17.70 -13.04 40.94
C ASN A 235 18.72 -11.92 40.66
N VAL A 236 19.27 -11.93 39.45
CA VAL A 236 20.20 -10.90 38.96
C VAL A 236 19.95 -10.67 37.48
N THR A 237 20.07 -9.43 37.03
CA THR A 237 20.08 -9.10 35.60
C THR A 237 21.50 -8.77 35.21
N PHE A 238 22.00 -9.44 34.18
CA PHE A 238 23.26 -9.12 33.53
C PHE A 238 22.99 -8.31 32.27
N ALA A 239 23.71 -7.21 32.08
CA ALA A 239 23.71 -6.40 30.86
C ALA A 239 25.09 -6.41 30.23
N ALA A 240 25.17 -6.84 28.97
CA ALA A 240 26.41 -6.79 28.21
C ALA A 240 26.59 -5.38 27.64
N TYR A 241 27.64 -4.68 28.07
CA TYR A 241 27.94 -3.35 27.55
C TYR A 241 28.95 -3.37 26.40
N ASP A 242 29.64 -4.50 26.20
CA ASP A 242 30.50 -4.81 25.05
C ASP A 242 30.35 -6.29 24.66
N ASP A 243 31.19 -6.76 23.74
CA ASP A 243 31.12 -8.12 23.18
C ASP A 243 31.84 -9.19 24.02
N THR A 244 32.30 -8.85 25.23
CA THR A 244 33.01 -9.78 26.12
C THR A 244 32.61 -9.65 27.60
N THR A 245 31.88 -8.61 27.99
CA THR A 245 31.69 -8.25 29.40
C THR A 245 30.24 -7.99 29.75
N TRP A 246 29.81 -8.63 30.84
CA TRP A 246 28.52 -8.45 31.48
C TRP A 246 28.67 -7.68 32.80
N GLU A 247 27.77 -6.73 33.04
CA GLU A 247 27.59 -6.05 34.31
C GLU A 247 26.30 -6.53 34.99
N ALA A 248 26.38 -6.86 36.28
CA ALA A 248 25.20 -7.18 37.09
C ALA A 248 24.53 -5.87 37.55
N ILE A 249 23.24 -5.71 37.22
CA ILE A 249 22.42 -4.51 37.48
C ILE A 249 21.10 -4.85 38.18
#